data_AF-A0A1P8BCV0-F1
#
_entry.id   AF-A0A1P8BCV0-F1
#
_cell.length_a   1.000
_cell.length_b   1.000
_cell.length_c   1.000
_cell.angle_alpha   90.00
_cell.angle_beta   90.00
_cell.angle_gamma   90.00
#
_symmetry.space_group_name_H-M   'P 1'
#
loop_
_entity.id
_entity.type
_entity.pdbx_description
1 polymer ?
#
loop_
_entity_poly.entity_id
_entity_poly.type
_entity_poly.pdbx_seq_one_letter_code
_entity_poly.pdbx_strand_id
1 'polypeptide(L)'
;MGSLCSIAMFLSFLLLFLAKKSLSHPLCNDLTAPFNLKQPLGFCQFNGSVCCNSLEDLKLQRQFKAFNVSGRCSPLLKSLLCSKCDPFAAELFRVESESRQVPVLCNSTVSSSKSTQSLADIDFCATFWNECQSLSVTNTPFASQAGDGGNITSTISEIWKSSNDFCKIFGGASDESSVCFNGQEVSFNVSKVTGPSSPSGICIEKIGNGSYLNMVPHPDGSNRVFLSDQPGKIYLVTVPAQGSGELLKIDETNPFLDLTEEVHFDAELGLLGIAFHPDFLKNGRFFASFNCDRVKWPECSGKCACNSDIDCDPAKLDSDNGATPCQYHSVISEFFTNGTYVRPVEVRRIFTMGLPFSSHHGGQILFGPKDGYLYFMMGDGGSKGDPYNFAQNKKSLLGKIMRLDVNNVLDAKAMNEFQLWGNYSIPKDNPFSQDKNLLPEIWAMGVRNPWRCSFDSERPSYFLCADVGEDQYEEVDMITKGGNYGWHYYEGTLPFHPSSSSNISNSTTKIENPIFPVMWYNHSDINQQEGSSASITGGYFYRSSTDPCLYGTYVRLFPLLLFIYHTSIVHQE
;
A
#
# COMPACT_ATOMS: atom_id res chain seq x y z
N MET A 1 42.80 36.37 -5.30
CA MET A 1 42.02 35.52 -4.37
C MET A 1 40.52 35.87 -4.35
N GLY A 2 40.09 37.13 -4.24
CA GLY A 2 38.67 37.48 -4.11
C GLY A 2 37.69 36.91 -5.15
N SER A 3 38.00 36.99 -6.45
CA SER A 3 37.03 36.63 -7.52
C SER A 3 36.58 35.16 -7.51
N LEU A 4 37.50 34.23 -7.27
CA LEU A 4 37.19 32.79 -7.21
C LEU A 4 36.23 32.43 -6.05
N CYS A 5 36.31 33.16 -4.94
CA CYS A 5 35.44 32.93 -3.79
C CYS A 5 33.99 33.33 -4.08
N SER A 6 33.77 34.46 -4.77
CA SER A 6 32.43 34.88 -5.21
C SER A 6 31.81 33.92 -6.23
N ILE A 7 32.61 33.39 -7.17
CA ILE A 7 32.12 32.41 -8.16
C ILE A 7 31.74 31.09 -7.47
N ALA A 8 32.53 30.62 -6.52
CA ALA A 8 32.22 29.42 -5.72
C ALA A 8 30.92 29.60 -4.91
N MET A 9 30.73 30.76 -4.26
CA MET A 9 29.48 31.06 -3.55
C MET A 9 28.27 31.13 -4.49
N PHE A 10 28.40 31.71 -5.69
CA PHE A 10 27.30 31.77 -6.65
C PHE A 10 26.90 30.36 -7.16
N LEU A 11 27.88 29.49 -7.40
CA LEU A 11 27.63 28.09 -7.76
C LEU A 11 26.99 27.29 -6.62
N SER A 12 27.43 27.48 -5.36
CA SER A 12 26.75 26.84 -4.22
C SER A 12 25.31 27.34 -4.05
N PHE A 13 25.03 28.60 -4.39
CA PHE A 13 23.67 29.15 -4.35
C PHE A 13 22.78 28.58 -5.46
N LEU A 14 23.31 28.30 -6.66
CA LEU A 14 22.57 27.56 -7.70
C LEU A 14 22.32 26.10 -7.33
N LEU A 15 23.28 25.43 -6.69
CA LEU A 15 23.13 24.03 -6.26
C LEU A 15 22.03 23.87 -5.19
N LEU A 16 21.82 24.87 -4.32
CA LEU A 16 20.69 24.92 -3.39
C LEU A 16 19.30 25.02 -4.06
N PHE A 17 19.23 25.37 -5.36
CA PHE A 17 17.98 25.34 -6.13
C PHE A 17 17.77 24.02 -6.91
N LEU A 18 18.72 23.09 -6.87
CA LEU A 18 18.63 21.78 -7.55
C LEU A 18 18.25 20.62 -6.62
N ALA A 19 17.84 20.92 -5.38
CA ALA A 19 17.16 19.96 -4.53
C ALA A 19 15.75 19.68 -5.09
N LYS A 20 15.63 18.66 -5.96
CA LYS A 20 14.33 18.09 -6.33
C LYS A 20 13.67 17.51 -5.06
N LYS A 21 12.61 18.18 -4.62
CA LYS A 21 11.76 17.78 -3.50
C LYS A 21 11.10 16.43 -3.82
N SER A 22 11.08 15.52 -2.84
CA SER A 22 10.47 14.20 -2.95
C SER A 22 8.95 14.28 -3.07
N LEU A 23 8.46 14.16 -4.31
CA LEU A 23 7.05 14.24 -4.72
C LEU A 23 6.93 13.50 -6.09
N SER A 24 6.22 12.40 -6.38
CA SER A 24 4.95 11.76 -5.92
C SER A 24 3.67 12.55 -6.27
N HIS A 25 2.48 11.98 -6.54
CA HIS A 25 1.44 12.60 -7.42
C HIS A 25 0.03 12.87 -6.81
N PRO A 26 -0.84 13.68 -7.47
CA PRO A 26 -2.30 13.60 -7.29
C PRO A 26 -2.83 12.18 -7.55
N LEU A 27 -3.99 11.80 -7.02
CA LEU A 27 -4.56 10.47 -7.23
C LEU A 27 -5.98 10.49 -7.81
N CYS A 28 -6.28 9.48 -8.61
CA CYS A 28 -7.60 9.29 -9.21
C CYS A 28 -8.58 8.59 -8.27
N ASN A 29 -9.89 8.68 -8.56
CA ASN A 29 -10.94 8.07 -7.73
C ASN A 29 -10.87 6.52 -7.66
N ASP A 30 -10.08 5.87 -8.52
CA ASP A 30 -9.73 4.45 -8.47
C ASP A 30 -8.35 4.16 -7.83
N LEU A 31 -7.72 5.19 -7.22
CA LEU A 31 -6.38 5.21 -6.64
C LEU A 31 -5.22 5.01 -7.63
N THR A 32 -5.46 5.14 -8.94
CA THR A 32 -4.40 5.20 -9.95
C THR A 32 -3.76 6.60 -10.03
N ALA A 33 -2.56 6.69 -10.61
CA ALA A 33 -1.94 7.97 -10.91
C ALA A 33 -2.54 8.58 -12.21
N PRO A 34 -2.92 9.88 -12.22
CA PRO A 34 -3.40 10.56 -13.42
C PRO A 34 -2.30 10.66 -14.47
N PHE A 35 -2.71 10.59 -15.74
CA PHE A 35 -1.78 10.50 -16.87
C PHE A 35 -1.90 11.71 -17.80
N ASN A 36 -0.77 12.07 -18.41
CA ASN A 36 -0.69 13.17 -19.36
C ASN A 36 -1.31 12.81 -20.71
N LEU A 37 -2.41 13.49 -21.08
CA LEU A 37 -3.03 13.33 -22.39
C LEU A 37 -2.26 14.08 -23.49
N LYS A 38 -2.15 13.44 -24.67
CA LYS A 38 -1.59 14.06 -25.88
C LYS A 38 -2.52 15.07 -26.56
N GLN A 39 -3.81 15.05 -26.23
CA GLN A 39 -4.85 15.97 -26.72
C GLN A 39 -5.91 16.19 -25.63
N PRO A 40 -6.51 17.39 -25.50
CA PRO A 40 -7.53 17.68 -24.49
C PRO A 40 -8.75 16.77 -24.54
N LEU A 41 -9.43 16.60 -23.40
CA LEU A 41 -10.71 15.89 -23.34
C LEU A 41 -11.81 16.63 -24.13
N GLY A 42 -12.53 15.91 -24.98
CA GLY A 42 -13.48 16.50 -25.94
C GLY A 42 -14.77 17.04 -25.30
N PHE A 43 -15.17 16.49 -24.15
CA PHE A 43 -16.31 16.97 -23.38
C PHE A 43 -15.89 17.71 -22.11
N CYS A 44 -15.04 17.14 -21.26
CA CYS A 44 -14.63 17.76 -20.01
C CYS A 44 -13.57 18.86 -20.14
N GLN A 45 -12.82 18.90 -21.26
CA GLN A 45 -11.91 20.02 -21.64
C GLN A 45 -10.72 20.29 -20.70
N PHE A 46 -10.40 19.36 -19.80
CA PHE A 46 -9.13 19.38 -19.06
C PHE A 46 -7.91 19.20 -19.98
N ASN A 47 -6.80 19.82 -19.59
CA ASN A 47 -5.52 19.85 -20.32
C ASN A 47 -4.39 19.35 -19.41
N GLY A 48 -3.54 18.45 -19.91
CA GLY A 48 -2.39 17.93 -19.15
C GLY A 48 -2.70 16.61 -18.45
N SER A 49 -2.47 16.53 -17.14
CA SER A 49 -2.65 15.32 -16.33
C SER A 49 -4.11 15.16 -15.90
N VAL A 50 -4.72 14.00 -16.16
CA VAL A 50 -6.14 13.73 -15.91
C VAL A 50 -6.41 12.29 -15.48
N CYS A 51 -7.58 12.07 -14.89
CA CYS A 51 -8.09 10.75 -14.46
C CYS A 51 -9.06 10.08 -15.44
N CYS A 52 -9.17 10.56 -16.69
CA CYS A 52 -10.04 9.98 -17.71
C CYS A 52 -9.37 9.90 -19.07
N ASN A 53 -9.57 8.79 -19.78
CA ASN A 53 -9.26 8.65 -21.20
C ASN A 53 -10.45 9.10 -22.07
N SER A 54 -10.24 9.15 -23.39
CA SER A 54 -11.26 9.60 -24.35
C SER A 54 -12.54 8.73 -24.40
N LEU A 55 -12.49 7.47 -23.94
CA LEU A 55 -13.66 6.60 -23.86
C LEU A 55 -14.53 6.93 -22.64
N GLU A 56 -13.90 7.28 -21.50
CA GLU A 56 -14.59 7.74 -20.29
C GLU A 56 -15.18 9.13 -20.45
N ASP A 57 -14.45 10.07 -21.05
CA ASP A 57 -14.98 11.40 -21.41
C ASP A 57 -16.21 11.29 -22.34
N LEU A 58 -16.17 10.36 -23.30
CA LEU A 58 -17.33 10.05 -24.15
C LEU A 58 -18.48 9.38 -23.38
N LYS A 59 -18.18 8.56 -22.36
CA LYS A 59 -19.18 7.96 -21.45
C LYS A 59 -19.86 9.04 -20.60
N LEU A 60 -19.10 9.98 -20.04
CA LEU A 60 -19.62 11.14 -19.31
C LEU A 60 -20.43 12.06 -20.21
N GLN A 61 -19.99 12.30 -21.46
CA GLN A 61 -20.78 13.07 -22.44
C GLN A 61 -22.14 12.42 -22.75
N ARG A 62 -22.17 11.09 -22.90
CA ARG A 62 -23.43 10.34 -23.09
C ARG A 62 -24.32 10.43 -21.85
N GLN A 63 -23.76 10.28 -20.65
CA GLN A 63 -24.49 10.43 -19.39
C GLN A 63 -25.09 11.83 -19.28
N PHE A 64 -24.30 12.88 -19.49
CA PHE A 64 -24.75 14.28 -19.47
C PHE A 64 -25.92 14.54 -20.45
N LYS A 65 -25.83 14.02 -21.68
CA LYS A 65 -26.90 14.13 -22.68
C LYS A 65 -28.20 13.45 -22.24
N ALA A 66 -28.14 12.35 -21.48
CA ALA A 66 -29.31 11.61 -21.02
C ALA A 66 -30.17 12.40 -20.01
N PHE A 67 -29.61 13.37 -19.29
CA PHE A 67 -30.38 14.22 -18.36
C PHE A 67 -31.31 15.23 -19.05
N ASN A 68 -31.03 15.61 -20.31
CA ASN A 68 -31.76 16.65 -21.04
C ASN A 68 -31.86 18.01 -20.31
N VAL A 69 -30.80 18.43 -19.60
CA VAL A 69 -30.80 19.62 -18.73
C VAL A 69 -30.37 20.89 -19.46
N SER A 70 -31.19 21.93 -19.34
CA SER A 70 -30.97 23.28 -19.85
C SER A 70 -30.89 24.31 -18.71
N GLY A 71 -30.66 25.59 -19.05
CA GLY A 71 -30.53 26.65 -18.07
C GLY A 71 -29.28 26.54 -17.18
N ARG A 72 -29.32 27.17 -16.00
CA ARG A 72 -28.16 27.33 -15.10
C ARG A 72 -27.66 26.04 -14.46
N CYS A 73 -28.53 25.03 -14.30
CA CYS A 73 -28.10 23.71 -13.82
C CYS A 73 -27.17 22.99 -14.81
N SER A 74 -27.30 23.25 -16.12
CA SER A 74 -26.56 22.56 -17.18
C SER A 74 -25.02 22.62 -17.00
N PRO A 75 -24.38 23.80 -16.81
CA PRO A 75 -22.94 23.86 -16.51
C PRO A 75 -22.55 23.27 -15.15
N LEU A 76 -23.39 23.40 -14.11
CA LEU A 76 -23.10 22.87 -12.77
C LEU A 76 -23.05 21.33 -12.78
N LEU A 77 -24.03 20.71 -13.46
CA LEU A 77 -24.08 19.26 -13.66
C LEU A 77 -22.95 18.76 -14.57
N LYS A 78 -22.58 19.51 -15.62
CA LYS A 78 -21.38 19.19 -16.43
C LYS A 78 -20.14 19.13 -15.53
N SER A 79 -19.91 20.17 -14.74
CA SER A 79 -18.74 20.27 -13.87
C SER A 79 -18.70 19.13 -12.85
N LEU A 80 -19.83 18.85 -12.18
CA LEU A 80 -19.95 17.73 -11.23
C LEU A 80 -19.63 16.37 -11.85
N LEU A 81 -20.08 16.09 -13.08
CA LEU A 81 -19.74 14.85 -13.78
C LEU A 81 -18.26 14.79 -14.18
N CYS A 82 -17.69 15.92 -14.61
CA CYS A 82 -16.29 16.01 -15.00
C CYS A 82 -15.31 15.93 -13.83
N SER A 83 -15.73 16.18 -12.58
CA SER A 83 -14.87 15.99 -11.39
C SER A 83 -14.23 14.61 -11.26
N LYS A 84 -14.76 13.57 -11.94
CA LYS A 84 -14.15 12.23 -12.02
C LYS A 84 -12.87 12.17 -12.87
N CYS A 85 -12.65 13.17 -13.71
CA CYS A 85 -11.49 13.31 -14.59
C CYS A 85 -10.46 14.33 -14.08
N ASP A 86 -10.80 15.06 -13.02
CA ASP A 86 -9.90 15.96 -12.30
C ASP A 86 -8.71 15.15 -11.74
N PRO A 87 -7.46 15.64 -11.80
CA PRO A 87 -6.31 14.90 -11.29
C PRO A 87 -6.37 14.60 -9.78
N PHE A 88 -7.15 15.34 -8.99
CA PHE A 88 -7.31 15.14 -7.53
C PHE A 88 -8.64 14.43 -7.17
N ALA A 89 -9.07 13.49 -8.01
CA ALA A 89 -10.34 12.79 -7.83
C ALA A 89 -10.35 11.83 -6.61
N ALA A 90 -9.21 11.39 -6.07
CA ALA A 90 -9.17 10.65 -4.81
C ALA A 90 -9.53 11.53 -3.61
N GLU A 91 -8.93 12.72 -3.54
CA GLU A 91 -9.12 13.69 -2.47
C GLU A 91 -10.55 14.24 -2.47
N LEU A 92 -11.08 14.56 -3.65
CA LEU A 92 -12.45 15.06 -3.84
C LEU A 92 -13.52 14.06 -3.38
N PHE A 93 -13.31 12.76 -3.63
CA PHE A 93 -14.31 11.71 -3.35
C PHE A 93 -14.08 11.00 -2.00
N ARG A 94 -12.94 11.22 -1.34
CA ARG A 94 -12.52 10.66 -0.02
C ARG A 94 -12.65 9.14 0.08
N VAL A 95 -11.74 8.43 -0.59
CA VAL A 95 -11.71 6.95 -0.70
C VAL A 95 -11.18 6.26 0.57
N GLU A 96 -11.74 6.58 1.74
CA GLU A 96 -11.25 6.11 3.06
C GLU A 96 -12.14 5.00 3.67
N SER A 97 -13.47 5.10 3.50
CA SER A 97 -14.44 4.20 4.13
C SER A 97 -15.33 3.46 3.14
N GLU A 98 -16.00 4.15 2.21
CA GLU A 98 -16.75 3.56 1.10
C GLU A 98 -16.51 4.34 -0.20
N SER A 99 -16.72 3.70 -1.36
CA SER A 99 -16.58 4.38 -2.66
C SER A 99 -17.72 5.36 -2.87
N ARG A 100 -17.45 6.65 -2.68
CA ARG A 100 -18.44 7.70 -2.88
C ARG A 100 -18.71 7.90 -4.37
N GLN A 101 -19.98 8.04 -4.76
CA GLN A 101 -20.36 8.33 -6.16
C GLN A 101 -20.24 9.81 -6.53
N VAL A 102 -20.05 10.68 -5.54
CA VAL A 102 -20.15 12.15 -5.60
C VAL A 102 -18.98 12.76 -4.82
N PRO A 103 -18.32 13.82 -5.30
CA PRO A 103 -17.30 14.52 -4.52
C PRO A 103 -17.91 15.29 -3.34
N VAL A 104 -17.09 15.66 -2.36
CA VAL A 104 -17.47 16.63 -1.32
C VAL A 104 -17.62 18.01 -1.96
N LEU A 105 -18.78 18.66 -1.81
CA LEU A 105 -19.08 19.98 -2.39
C LEU A 105 -18.75 21.10 -1.41
N CYS A 106 -18.32 22.27 -1.88
CA CYS A 106 -18.00 23.39 -0.97
C CYS A 106 -19.24 24.07 -0.36
N ASN A 107 -19.21 24.26 0.96
CA ASN A 107 -20.17 25.01 1.78
C ASN A 107 -19.56 26.34 2.26
N SER A 108 -20.39 27.37 2.45
CA SER A 108 -19.99 28.70 2.98
C SER A 108 -19.71 28.77 4.49
N THR A 109 -19.87 27.66 5.23
CA THR A 109 -19.75 27.64 6.69
C THR A 109 -18.30 27.64 7.18
N VAL A 110 -17.61 28.76 7.00
CA VAL A 110 -16.23 28.98 7.47
C VAL A 110 -16.19 29.07 9.00
N SER A 111 -15.59 28.07 9.65
CA SER A 111 -15.07 28.22 11.02
C SER A 111 -13.87 29.17 11.00
N SER A 112 -13.76 30.08 11.97
CA SER A 112 -12.90 31.26 11.84
C SER A 112 -11.42 31.01 12.14
N SER A 113 -10.65 30.56 11.14
CA SER A 113 -9.18 30.64 11.09
C SER A 113 -8.71 31.41 9.84
N LYS A 114 -7.71 32.29 10.00
CA LYS A 114 -7.34 33.29 8.97
C LYS A 114 -6.12 32.85 8.14
N SER A 115 -6.34 32.28 6.94
CA SER A 115 -5.25 32.05 5.97
C SER A 115 -5.68 32.01 4.48
N THR A 116 -6.89 31.52 4.17
CA THR A 116 -7.35 31.21 2.78
C THR A 116 -8.45 32.16 2.27
N GLN A 117 -8.16 33.46 2.27
CA GLN A 117 -9.12 34.55 2.00
C GLN A 117 -9.58 34.70 0.53
N SER A 118 -9.52 33.63 -0.29
CA SER A 118 -9.91 33.62 -1.71
C SER A 118 -10.93 32.55 -2.10
N LEU A 119 -11.36 31.70 -1.16
CA LEU A 119 -12.36 30.63 -1.38
C LEU A 119 -13.62 30.77 -0.51
N ALA A 120 -13.62 31.69 0.46
CA ALA A 120 -14.66 31.83 1.48
C ALA A 120 -16.05 32.23 0.95
N ASP A 121 -16.14 32.74 -0.28
CA ASP A 121 -17.39 33.25 -0.88
C ASP A 121 -18.12 32.23 -1.79
N ILE A 122 -17.61 31.00 -1.96
CA ILE A 122 -18.13 30.03 -2.94
C ILE A 122 -18.87 28.86 -2.27
N ASP A 123 -20.18 29.03 -2.07
CA ASP A 123 -21.07 27.92 -1.69
C ASP A 123 -21.55 27.15 -2.93
N PHE A 124 -20.69 26.26 -3.46
CA PHE A 124 -21.06 25.43 -4.60
C PHE A 124 -22.19 24.45 -4.26
N CYS A 125 -22.26 23.96 -3.03
CA CYS A 125 -23.30 23.03 -2.61
C CYS A 125 -24.69 23.68 -2.63
N ALA A 126 -24.87 24.85 -2.01
CA ALA A 126 -26.12 25.61 -2.05
C ALA A 126 -26.42 26.17 -3.45
N THR A 127 -25.40 26.51 -4.24
CA THR A 127 -25.60 26.91 -5.65
C THR A 127 -26.14 25.75 -6.49
N PHE A 128 -25.57 24.54 -6.34
CA PHE A 128 -26.07 23.34 -6.97
C PHE A 128 -27.49 23.01 -6.49
N TRP A 129 -27.77 23.13 -5.19
CA TRP A 129 -29.12 22.96 -4.65
C TRP A 129 -30.12 23.89 -5.35
N ASN A 130 -29.90 25.19 -5.28
CA ASN A 130 -30.87 26.19 -5.71
C ASN A 130 -31.23 26.04 -7.20
N GLU A 131 -30.24 25.77 -8.06
CA GLU A 131 -30.41 25.68 -9.52
C GLU A 131 -30.76 24.25 -10.01
N CYS A 132 -30.41 23.18 -9.30
CA CYS A 132 -30.59 21.77 -9.73
C CYS A 132 -31.55 20.91 -8.87
N GLN A 133 -32.19 21.43 -7.81
CA GLN A 133 -33.07 20.64 -6.93
C GLN A 133 -34.25 19.92 -7.64
N SER A 134 -34.64 20.34 -8.84
CA SER A 134 -35.69 19.70 -9.64
C SER A 134 -35.22 18.51 -10.49
N LEU A 135 -33.93 18.15 -10.48
CA LEU A 135 -33.44 16.97 -11.20
C LEU A 135 -33.95 15.66 -10.57
N SER A 136 -34.33 14.70 -11.41
CA SER A 136 -34.69 13.34 -10.97
C SER A 136 -33.46 12.59 -10.51
N VAL A 137 -33.49 12.09 -9.27
CA VAL A 137 -32.32 11.58 -8.55
C VAL A 137 -31.69 10.36 -9.21
N THR A 138 -32.48 9.48 -9.83
CA THR A 138 -32.00 8.27 -10.53
C THR A 138 -30.96 8.51 -11.61
N ASN A 139 -31.05 9.65 -12.31
CA ASN A 139 -30.08 9.99 -13.35
C ASN A 139 -28.79 10.58 -12.75
N THR A 140 -28.87 11.16 -11.55
CA THR A 140 -27.80 11.93 -10.91
C THR A 140 -26.79 11.08 -10.16
N PRO A 141 -25.56 11.59 -9.93
CA PRO A 141 -24.58 10.95 -9.06
C PRO A 141 -25.07 10.65 -7.63
N PHE A 142 -26.09 11.36 -7.14
CA PHE A 142 -26.62 11.22 -5.78
C PHE A 142 -27.47 9.95 -5.56
N ALA A 143 -27.79 9.19 -6.63
CA ALA A 143 -28.72 8.07 -6.59
C ALA A 143 -28.41 6.99 -5.54
N SER A 144 -27.13 6.68 -5.29
CA SER A 144 -26.73 5.64 -4.33
C SER A 144 -27.01 5.97 -2.86
N GLN A 145 -27.32 7.23 -2.54
CA GLN A 145 -27.57 7.72 -1.19
C GLN A 145 -29.06 8.04 -0.94
N ALA A 146 -29.95 7.64 -1.86
CA ALA A 146 -31.39 7.89 -1.80
C ALA A 146 -32.17 6.95 -0.84
N GLY A 147 -31.55 5.84 -0.42
CA GLY A 147 -32.19 4.79 0.37
C GLY A 147 -32.96 3.76 -0.48
N ASP A 148 -33.04 2.52 0.01
CA ASP A 148 -33.59 1.35 -0.70
C ASP A 148 -35.14 1.31 -0.68
N GLY A 149 -35.76 2.47 -0.95
CA GLY A 149 -37.08 2.86 -0.47
C GLY A 149 -38.21 2.93 -1.50
N GLY A 150 -38.11 2.22 -2.63
CA GLY A 150 -39.24 2.01 -3.56
C GLY A 150 -39.65 3.18 -4.47
N ASN A 151 -39.82 2.88 -5.77
CA ASN A 151 -40.38 3.78 -6.79
C ASN A 151 -39.60 5.10 -7.00
N ILE A 152 -38.32 4.98 -7.33
CA ILE A 152 -37.39 6.11 -7.53
C ILE A 152 -37.67 6.84 -8.86
N THR A 153 -38.66 7.72 -8.89
CA THR A 153 -38.80 8.79 -9.92
C THR A 153 -38.63 10.19 -9.32
N SER A 154 -38.25 10.27 -8.05
CA SER A 154 -38.27 11.49 -7.24
C SER A 154 -37.20 12.53 -7.62
N THR A 155 -37.48 13.79 -7.30
CA THR A 155 -36.55 14.91 -7.47
C THR A 155 -35.63 15.10 -6.26
N ILE A 156 -34.51 15.80 -6.45
CA ILE A 156 -33.57 16.14 -5.37
C ILE A 156 -34.31 16.85 -4.20
N SER A 157 -35.24 17.76 -4.50
CA SER A 157 -36.12 18.44 -3.53
C SER A 157 -37.15 17.57 -2.80
N GLU A 158 -37.42 16.35 -3.27
CA GLU A 158 -38.37 15.42 -2.62
C GLU A 158 -37.66 14.51 -1.60
N ILE A 159 -36.39 14.17 -1.85
CA ILE A 159 -35.58 13.35 -0.94
C ILE A 159 -34.98 14.22 0.17
N TRP A 160 -34.31 15.31 -0.20
CA TRP A 160 -33.73 16.26 0.74
C TRP A 160 -34.67 17.46 0.87
N LYS A 161 -35.11 17.82 2.08
CA LYS A 161 -36.17 18.82 2.27
C LYS A 161 -35.66 20.26 2.33
N SER A 162 -34.35 20.45 2.36
CA SER A 162 -33.69 21.74 2.34
C SER A 162 -32.26 21.64 1.81
N SER A 163 -31.70 22.78 1.38
CA SER A 163 -30.27 22.90 1.07
C SER A 163 -29.38 22.47 2.25
N ASN A 164 -29.81 22.67 3.50
CA ASN A 164 -29.06 22.24 4.67
C ASN A 164 -29.02 20.70 4.80
N ASP A 165 -30.13 20.01 4.54
CA ASP A 165 -30.17 18.54 4.62
C ASP A 165 -29.28 17.89 3.56
N PHE A 166 -29.26 18.47 2.36
CA PHE A 166 -28.39 18.06 1.25
C PHE A 166 -26.92 18.39 1.53
N CYS A 167 -26.59 19.63 1.92
CA CYS A 167 -25.21 20.07 2.17
C CYS A 167 -24.63 19.61 3.51
N LYS A 168 -25.45 19.02 4.40
CA LYS A 168 -24.99 18.23 5.55
C LYS A 168 -24.50 16.83 5.14
N ILE A 169 -24.97 16.30 4.01
CA ILE A 169 -24.54 15.00 3.48
C ILE A 169 -23.42 15.20 2.47
N PHE A 170 -23.66 15.93 1.38
CA PHE A 170 -22.71 16.07 0.26
C PHE A 170 -21.74 17.23 0.41
N GLY A 171 -22.03 18.18 1.29
CA GLY A 171 -21.21 19.37 1.48
C GLY A 171 -20.10 19.21 2.53
N GLY A 172 -19.12 20.11 2.47
CA GLY A 172 -18.01 20.22 3.42
C GLY A 172 -17.29 21.57 3.28
N ALA A 173 -16.34 21.82 4.18
CA ALA A 173 -15.38 22.92 4.04
C ALA A 173 -14.04 22.37 3.55
N SER A 174 -13.27 23.16 2.81
CA SER A 174 -11.84 22.88 2.65
C SER A 174 -11.11 23.21 3.95
N ASP A 175 -10.21 22.32 4.37
CA ASP A 175 -9.31 22.51 5.50
C ASP A 175 -7.85 22.34 5.03
N GLU A 176 -6.89 22.30 5.96
CA GLU A 176 -5.46 22.16 5.62
C GLU A 176 -5.08 20.74 5.16
N SER A 177 -6.02 19.79 5.24
CA SER A 177 -5.83 18.36 4.91
C SER A 177 -6.68 17.87 3.73
N SER A 178 -7.72 18.62 3.33
CA SER A 178 -8.68 18.18 2.33
C SER A 178 -9.37 19.35 1.62
N VAL A 179 -9.71 19.14 0.35
CA VAL A 179 -10.29 20.18 -0.54
C VAL A 179 -11.68 19.75 -1.01
N CYS A 180 -12.65 20.66 -0.94
CA CYS A 180 -13.98 20.47 -1.50
C CYS A 180 -14.06 20.93 -2.97
N PHE A 181 -14.99 20.34 -3.73
CA PHE A 181 -15.28 20.72 -5.11
C PHE A 181 -16.12 22.00 -5.16
N ASN A 182 -15.60 23.02 -5.84
CA ASN A 182 -16.23 24.34 -5.99
C ASN A 182 -16.85 24.58 -7.39
N GLY A 183 -16.84 23.56 -8.26
CA GLY A 183 -17.31 23.66 -9.65
C GLY A 183 -16.23 24.03 -10.69
N GLN A 184 -14.96 24.11 -10.30
CA GLN A 184 -13.81 24.30 -11.18
C GLN A 184 -12.75 23.20 -10.95
N GLU A 185 -11.72 23.17 -11.81
CA GLU A 185 -10.56 22.28 -11.68
C GLU A 185 -9.83 22.50 -10.35
N VAL A 186 -9.54 21.43 -9.62
CA VAL A 186 -8.88 21.53 -8.33
C VAL A 186 -7.39 21.80 -8.53
N SER A 187 -6.92 22.91 -7.97
CA SER A 187 -5.50 23.25 -7.92
C SER A 187 -5.01 23.28 -6.48
N PHE A 188 -4.37 22.20 -6.05
CA PHE A 188 -3.57 22.23 -4.82
C PHE A 188 -2.39 23.17 -5.04
N ASN A 189 -2.30 24.23 -4.24
CA ASN A 189 -1.11 25.07 -4.26
C ASN A 189 0.00 24.37 -3.45
N VAL A 190 0.73 23.49 -4.11
CA VAL A 190 1.81 22.66 -3.53
C VAL A 190 2.92 23.51 -2.91
N SER A 191 3.13 24.74 -3.39
CA SER A 191 4.06 25.70 -2.78
C SER A 191 3.58 26.29 -1.45
N LYS A 192 2.34 25.97 -1.06
CA LYS A 192 1.60 26.57 0.07
C LYS A 192 1.01 25.53 1.03
N VAL A 193 1.62 24.33 1.08
CA VAL A 193 1.53 23.44 2.24
C VAL A 193 2.24 24.15 3.40
N THR A 194 1.51 25.02 4.10
CA THR A 194 1.96 25.71 5.32
C THR A 194 1.54 24.95 6.57
N GLY A 195 1.61 23.62 6.52
CA GLY A 195 1.93 22.85 7.72
C GLY A 195 3.28 23.33 8.29
N PRO A 196 3.61 22.96 9.54
CA PRO A 196 4.92 23.27 10.11
C PRO A 196 6.02 22.78 9.14
N SER A 197 6.96 23.66 8.79
CA SER A 197 8.00 23.38 7.80
C SER A 197 8.68 22.06 8.12
N SER A 198 8.65 21.11 7.18
CA SER A 198 9.06 19.71 7.36
C SER A 198 10.30 19.60 8.25
N PRO A 199 10.24 18.87 9.37
CA PRO A 199 11.27 18.94 10.41
C PRO A 199 12.63 18.64 9.80
N SER A 200 13.61 19.51 10.04
CA SER A 200 14.91 19.54 9.34
C SER A 200 15.83 18.33 9.65
N GLY A 201 15.32 17.39 10.42
CA GLY A 201 15.90 16.12 10.83
C GLY A 201 15.01 15.52 11.93
N ILE A 202 15.12 14.22 12.16
CA ILE A 202 14.41 13.51 13.23
C ILE A 202 15.42 13.04 14.28
N CYS A 203 15.13 13.30 15.55
CA CYS A 203 15.98 12.85 16.65
C CYS A 203 15.73 11.37 16.94
N ILE A 204 16.79 10.55 16.86
CA ILE A 204 16.74 9.12 17.15
C ILE A 204 17.34 8.86 18.54
N GLU A 205 16.53 8.37 19.47
CA GLU A 205 17.00 7.92 20.79
C GLU A 205 17.43 6.45 20.72
N LYS A 206 18.67 6.15 21.12
CA LYS A 206 19.20 4.79 21.08
C LYS A 206 18.80 4.00 22.33
N ILE A 207 17.73 3.21 22.22
CA ILE A 207 17.19 2.39 23.31
C ILE A 207 17.87 1.03 23.52
N GLY A 208 18.85 0.62 22.71
CA GLY A 208 19.52 -0.69 22.86
C GLY A 208 20.70 -0.94 21.92
N ASN A 209 21.32 -2.12 22.06
CA ASN A 209 22.44 -2.61 21.22
C ASN A 209 22.11 -3.90 20.44
N GLY A 210 20.99 -4.58 20.74
CA GLY A 210 20.62 -5.83 20.09
C GLY A 210 20.12 -5.63 18.64
N SER A 211 20.23 -6.67 17.82
CA SER A 211 19.73 -6.69 16.45
C SER A 211 18.40 -7.45 16.38
N TYR A 212 17.34 -6.78 15.94
CA TYR A 212 15.98 -7.33 15.87
C TYR A 212 15.35 -6.99 14.51
N LEU A 213 14.75 -7.99 13.87
CA LEU A 213 14.13 -7.86 12.54
C LEU A 213 12.65 -7.42 12.62
N ASN A 214 12.01 -7.66 13.77
CA ASN A 214 10.65 -7.19 14.07
C ASN A 214 10.60 -6.47 15.42
N MET A 215 9.82 -5.39 15.49
CA MET A 215 9.30 -4.81 16.73
C MET A 215 7.80 -4.56 16.55
N VAL A 216 6.97 -5.23 17.34
CA VAL A 216 5.50 -5.14 17.24
C VAL A 216 4.91 -4.79 18.61
N PRO A 217 4.02 -3.78 18.72
CA PRO A 217 3.42 -3.37 19.98
C PRO A 217 2.54 -4.47 20.58
N HIS A 218 2.52 -4.56 21.91
CA HIS A 218 1.63 -5.46 22.62
C HIS A 218 0.17 -4.97 22.45
N PRO A 219 -0.81 -5.80 22.02
CA PRO A 219 -2.15 -5.34 21.66
C PRO A 219 -3.04 -4.81 22.82
N ASP A 220 -2.50 -4.58 24.02
CA ASP A 220 -3.21 -3.99 25.17
C ASP A 220 -3.02 -2.46 25.27
N GLY A 221 -2.23 -1.86 24.38
CA GLY A 221 -1.91 -0.43 24.43
C GLY A 221 -0.90 -0.04 25.53
N SER A 222 -0.24 -1.02 26.16
CA SER A 222 0.88 -0.74 27.07
C SER A 222 2.16 -0.43 26.31
N ASN A 223 3.16 0.16 26.99
CA ASN A 223 4.51 0.40 26.43
C ASN A 223 5.33 -0.89 26.23
N ARG A 224 4.68 -2.05 26.07
CA ARG A 224 5.34 -3.33 25.84
C ARG A 224 5.41 -3.63 24.34
N VAL A 225 6.52 -4.21 23.91
CA VAL A 225 6.72 -4.65 22.53
C VAL A 225 7.26 -6.07 22.51
N PHE A 226 6.95 -6.78 21.44
CA PHE A 226 7.58 -8.03 21.06
C PHE A 226 8.70 -7.72 20.09
N LEU A 227 9.93 -8.01 20.48
CA LEU A 227 11.12 -7.97 19.62
C LEU A 227 11.38 -9.37 19.10
N SER A 228 11.59 -9.56 17.79
CA SER A 228 12.10 -10.82 17.25
C SER A 228 13.49 -10.63 16.64
N ASP A 229 14.40 -11.55 16.95
CA ASP A 229 15.63 -11.70 16.17
C ASP A 229 15.40 -12.63 14.97
N GLN A 230 16.32 -12.60 14.00
CA GLN A 230 16.25 -13.43 12.80
C GLN A 230 16.54 -14.93 13.06
N PRO A 231 17.43 -15.31 14.02
CA PRO A 231 17.62 -16.70 14.46
C PRO A 231 16.36 -17.43 14.97
N GLY A 232 15.38 -16.73 15.54
CA GLY A 232 14.09 -17.33 15.90
C GLY A 232 13.56 -17.06 17.31
N LYS A 233 14.21 -16.19 18.09
CA LYS A 233 13.73 -15.85 19.44
C LYS A 233 12.86 -14.60 19.42
N ILE A 234 11.85 -14.61 20.29
CA ILE A 234 10.91 -13.49 20.50
C ILE A 234 10.98 -13.10 21.98
N TYR A 235 11.19 -11.82 22.27
CA TYR A 235 11.30 -11.28 23.63
C TYR A 235 10.15 -10.28 23.88
N LEU A 236 9.43 -10.45 24.99
CA LEU A 236 8.45 -9.48 25.46
C LEU A 236 9.12 -8.49 26.41
N VAL A 237 9.31 -7.26 25.95
CA VAL A 237 10.07 -6.22 26.66
C VAL A 237 9.22 -4.97 26.89
N THR A 238 9.62 -4.11 27.83
CA THR A 238 9.00 -2.79 28.03
C THR A 238 9.90 -1.71 27.45
N VAL A 239 9.36 -0.87 26.57
CA VAL A 239 10.06 0.29 26.01
C VAL A 239 10.21 1.36 27.09
N PRO A 240 11.43 1.90 27.32
CA PRO A 240 11.64 2.97 28.28
C PRO A 240 10.90 4.25 27.86
N ALA A 241 10.66 5.16 28.81
CA ALA A 241 10.06 6.46 28.50
C ALA A 241 11.01 7.29 27.61
N GLN A 242 10.45 7.98 26.61
CA GLN A 242 11.20 8.87 25.72
C GLN A 242 11.97 9.93 26.52
N GLY A 243 13.25 10.12 26.21
CA GLY A 243 14.15 11.06 26.87
C GLY A 243 14.62 10.63 28.27
N SER A 244 14.31 9.40 28.71
CA SER A 244 14.80 8.88 29.99
C SER A 244 16.28 8.48 29.95
N GLY A 245 16.83 8.17 28.76
CA GLY A 245 18.15 7.59 28.62
C GLY A 245 18.29 6.16 29.18
N GLU A 246 17.19 5.51 29.59
CA GLU A 246 17.22 4.08 29.93
C GLU A 246 17.33 3.23 28.67
N LEU A 247 17.99 2.07 28.80
CA LEU A 247 18.04 1.04 27.75
C LEU A 247 16.99 -0.05 27.99
N LEU A 248 16.58 -0.70 26.90
CA LEU A 248 15.76 -1.91 26.92
C LEU A 248 16.37 -2.97 27.84
N LYS A 249 15.55 -3.48 28.75
CA LYS A 249 15.89 -4.58 29.67
C LYS A 249 15.33 -5.87 29.08
N ILE A 250 16.21 -6.77 28.67
CA ILE A 250 15.89 -7.99 27.93
C ILE A 250 16.43 -9.17 28.71
N ASP A 251 15.58 -10.17 28.95
CA ASP A 251 15.96 -11.43 29.60
C ASP A 251 16.25 -12.48 28.53
N GLU A 252 17.52 -12.57 28.13
CA GLU A 252 18.00 -13.56 27.15
C GLU A 252 17.84 -15.00 27.64
N THR A 253 17.64 -15.22 28.95
CA THR A 253 17.45 -16.57 29.53
C THR A 253 15.99 -17.05 29.52
N ASN A 254 15.04 -16.14 29.26
CA ASN A 254 13.62 -16.41 29.29
C ASN A 254 12.89 -15.67 28.14
N PRO A 255 13.15 -16.03 26.87
CA PRO A 255 12.40 -15.50 25.73
C PRO A 255 10.91 -15.84 25.85
N PHE A 256 10.07 -14.96 25.30
CA PHE A 256 8.62 -15.18 25.21
C PHE A 256 8.29 -16.39 24.34
N LEU A 257 8.99 -16.54 23.21
CA LEU A 257 8.97 -17.74 22.36
C LEU A 257 10.38 -17.97 21.82
N ASP A 258 10.75 -19.23 21.66
CA ASP A 258 12.05 -19.66 21.14
C ASP A 258 11.79 -20.70 20.04
N LEU A 259 12.26 -20.44 18.82
CA LEU A 259 12.08 -21.29 17.64
C LEU A 259 13.42 -21.64 16.96
N THR A 260 14.55 -21.56 17.68
CA THR A 260 15.88 -21.73 17.04
C THR A 260 16.20 -23.15 16.55
N GLU A 261 15.34 -24.15 16.85
CA GLU A 261 15.48 -25.52 16.33
C GLU A 261 14.66 -25.72 15.04
N GLU A 262 13.53 -25.01 14.91
CA GLU A 262 12.62 -25.02 13.76
C GLU A 262 13.05 -24.03 12.67
N VAL A 263 13.58 -22.86 13.08
CA VAL A 263 13.94 -21.75 12.19
C VAL A 263 15.30 -22.00 11.53
N HIS A 264 15.31 -21.98 10.19
CA HIS A 264 16.55 -21.84 9.44
C HIS A 264 16.86 -20.37 9.20
N PHE A 265 17.85 -19.88 9.93
CA PHE A 265 18.48 -18.57 9.72
C PHE A 265 19.62 -18.66 8.69
N ASP A 266 19.61 -17.73 7.74
CA ASP A 266 20.67 -17.37 6.79
C ASP A 266 20.46 -15.89 6.36
N ALA A 267 21.17 -15.37 5.37
CA ALA A 267 21.14 -13.94 4.98
C ALA A 267 19.72 -13.35 4.83
N GLU A 268 18.87 -13.95 3.99
CA GLU A 268 17.46 -13.53 3.76
C GLU A 268 16.44 -14.47 4.43
N LEU A 269 16.89 -15.46 5.20
CA LEU A 269 16.06 -16.50 5.80
C LEU A 269 16.04 -16.39 7.33
N GLY A 270 14.93 -16.74 7.98
CA GLY A 270 14.84 -16.77 9.43
C GLY A 270 13.42 -16.52 9.94
N LEU A 271 13.29 -15.89 11.11
CA LEU A 271 12.00 -15.40 11.63
C LEU A 271 11.68 -14.01 11.07
N LEU A 272 11.03 -13.99 9.91
CA LEU A 272 10.84 -12.81 9.06
C LEU A 272 9.67 -11.91 9.50
N GLY A 273 8.61 -12.45 10.12
CA GLY A 273 7.43 -11.68 10.53
C GLY A 273 6.71 -12.21 11.78
N ILE A 274 6.05 -11.31 12.50
CA ILE A 274 5.14 -11.62 13.62
C ILE A 274 3.89 -10.74 13.53
N ALA A 275 2.70 -11.33 13.69
CA ALA A 275 1.42 -10.60 13.66
C ALA A 275 0.46 -11.09 14.76
N PHE A 276 -0.10 -10.18 15.53
CA PHE A 276 -1.14 -10.49 16.53
C PHE A 276 -2.52 -10.45 15.89
N HIS A 277 -3.40 -11.40 16.25
CA HIS A 277 -4.78 -11.38 15.79
C HIS A 277 -5.51 -10.11 16.26
N PRO A 278 -6.43 -9.51 15.47
CA PRO A 278 -7.18 -8.32 15.91
C PRO A 278 -7.92 -8.49 17.24
N ASP A 279 -8.41 -9.69 17.54
CA ASP A 279 -9.04 -10.07 18.82
C ASP A 279 -8.07 -10.73 19.82
N PHE A 280 -6.74 -10.48 19.73
CA PHE A 280 -5.73 -11.13 20.59
C PHE A 280 -6.06 -11.07 22.09
N LEU A 281 -6.56 -9.92 22.59
CA LEU A 281 -6.95 -9.76 23.99
C LEU A 281 -8.11 -10.67 24.44
N LYS A 282 -8.86 -11.25 23.50
CA LYS A 282 -9.98 -12.18 23.75
C LYS A 282 -9.60 -13.64 23.47
N ASN A 283 -8.72 -13.88 22.49
CA ASN A 283 -8.47 -15.23 21.96
C ASN A 283 -7.02 -15.74 22.11
N GLY A 284 -6.05 -14.90 22.48
CA GLY A 284 -4.66 -15.30 22.71
C GLY A 284 -3.86 -15.70 21.48
N ARG A 285 -4.39 -15.47 20.26
CA ARG A 285 -3.82 -15.95 18.99
C ARG A 285 -2.85 -14.95 18.37
N PHE A 286 -1.65 -15.40 18.06
CA PHE A 286 -0.70 -14.67 17.22
C PHE A 286 -0.06 -15.61 16.20
N PHE A 287 0.64 -15.03 15.24
CA PHE A 287 1.18 -15.74 14.09
C PHE A 287 2.65 -15.36 13.93
N ALA A 288 3.48 -16.33 13.57
CA ALA A 288 4.87 -16.12 13.16
C ALA A 288 5.04 -16.61 11.72
N SER A 289 5.79 -15.85 10.92
CA SER A 289 6.21 -16.19 9.57
C SER A 289 7.71 -16.38 9.56
N PHE A 290 8.17 -17.58 9.17
CA PHE A 290 9.56 -17.98 9.26
C PHE A 290 9.98 -18.97 8.18
N ASN A 291 11.28 -19.16 8.01
CA ASN A 291 11.85 -20.19 7.15
C ASN A 291 12.33 -21.40 7.96
N CYS A 292 12.24 -22.58 7.37
CA CYS A 292 12.76 -23.82 7.95
C CYS A 292 13.48 -24.68 6.90
N ASP A 293 14.28 -25.65 7.35
CA ASP A 293 15.05 -26.57 6.50
C ASP A 293 14.59 -28.02 6.69
N ARG A 294 14.00 -28.61 5.64
CA ARG A 294 13.47 -29.99 5.66
C ARG A 294 14.50 -31.07 5.96
N VAL A 295 15.79 -30.77 5.78
CA VAL A 295 16.89 -31.71 6.05
C VAL A 295 17.25 -31.73 7.53
N LYS A 296 17.05 -30.62 8.25
CA LYS A 296 17.29 -30.50 9.70
C LYS A 296 16.04 -30.82 10.52
N TRP A 297 14.90 -30.27 10.12
CA TRP A 297 13.61 -30.46 10.79
C TRP A 297 12.61 -31.13 9.81
N PRO A 298 12.44 -32.47 9.88
CA PRO A 298 11.62 -33.21 8.90
C PRO A 298 10.14 -32.84 8.86
N GLU A 299 9.62 -32.11 9.86
CA GLU A 299 8.24 -31.58 9.82
C GLU A 299 8.10 -30.33 8.93
N CYS A 300 9.22 -29.72 8.52
CA CYS A 300 9.28 -28.65 7.52
C CYS A 300 8.93 -29.20 6.14
N SER A 301 7.63 -29.40 5.90
CA SER A 301 7.10 -30.12 4.74
C SER A 301 5.86 -29.43 4.19
N GLY A 302 5.91 -29.06 2.91
CA GLY A 302 4.78 -28.50 2.17
C GLY A 302 4.90 -28.75 0.67
N LYS A 303 3.99 -28.16 -0.10
CA LYS A 303 4.07 -28.19 -1.57
C LYS A 303 5.24 -27.31 -2.01
N CYS A 304 6.04 -27.79 -2.95
CA CYS A 304 7.11 -27.01 -3.58
C CYS A 304 6.51 -25.96 -4.53
N ALA A 305 6.99 -24.71 -4.48
CA ALA A 305 6.50 -23.65 -5.36
C ALA A 305 6.78 -23.98 -6.84
N CYS A 306 8.00 -24.40 -7.17
CA CYS A 306 8.33 -24.98 -8.47
C CYS A 306 7.73 -26.39 -8.60
N ASN A 307 6.63 -26.52 -9.33
CA ASN A 307 5.97 -27.81 -9.55
C ASN A 307 5.28 -27.89 -10.93
N SER A 308 4.82 -29.09 -11.27
CA SER A 308 4.20 -29.41 -12.56
C SER A 308 2.95 -28.59 -12.90
N ASP A 309 2.23 -28.07 -11.91
CA ASP A 309 1.00 -27.31 -12.16
C ASP A 309 1.32 -25.95 -12.80
N ILE A 310 2.54 -25.45 -12.56
CA ILE A 310 3.09 -24.18 -13.06
C ILE A 310 4.16 -24.37 -14.14
N ASP A 311 4.26 -25.58 -14.72
CA ASP A 311 5.24 -25.99 -15.73
C ASP A 311 6.72 -25.92 -15.27
N CYS A 312 6.98 -25.92 -13.95
CA CYS A 312 8.31 -25.90 -13.36
C CYS A 312 8.73 -27.28 -12.82
N ASP A 313 9.97 -27.69 -13.07
CA ASP A 313 10.52 -28.96 -12.60
C ASP A 313 11.69 -28.71 -11.64
N PRO A 314 11.56 -28.97 -10.33
CA PRO A 314 12.61 -28.69 -9.35
C PRO A 314 13.84 -29.61 -9.51
N ALA A 315 13.75 -30.69 -10.30
CA ALA A 315 14.92 -31.49 -10.68
C ALA A 315 15.71 -30.91 -11.88
N LYS A 316 15.22 -29.82 -12.48
CA LYS A 316 15.93 -29.03 -13.52
C LYS A 316 16.43 -27.67 -13.01
N LEU A 317 16.17 -27.32 -11.74
CA LEU A 317 16.75 -26.15 -11.10
C LEU A 317 18.17 -26.47 -10.62
N ASP A 318 19.11 -25.58 -10.89
CA ASP A 318 20.45 -25.65 -10.31
C ASP A 318 20.41 -25.41 -8.79
N SER A 319 21.40 -25.91 -8.06
CA SER A 319 21.55 -25.68 -6.62
C SER A 319 21.97 -24.24 -6.32
N ASP A 320 21.09 -23.47 -5.68
CA ASP A 320 21.37 -22.09 -5.26
C ASP A 320 21.99 -22.06 -3.84
N ASN A 321 23.09 -21.31 -3.69
CA ASN A 321 23.90 -21.22 -2.46
C ASN A 321 24.24 -22.56 -1.76
N GLY A 322 24.26 -23.67 -2.52
CA GLY A 322 24.50 -25.03 -2.01
C GLY A 322 23.26 -25.73 -1.42
N ALA A 323 22.11 -25.06 -1.38
CA ALA A 323 20.83 -25.67 -1.05
C ALA A 323 20.28 -26.47 -2.24
N THR A 324 19.44 -27.48 -1.95
CA THR A 324 18.67 -28.17 -2.99
C THR A 324 17.30 -27.50 -3.19
N PRO A 325 16.76 -27.46 -4.43
CA PRO A 325 15.45 -26.87 -4.69
C PRO A 325 14.34 -27.40 -3.79
N CYS A 326 13.57 -26.50 -3.18
CA CYS A 326 12.54 -26.77 -2.17
C CYS A 326 13.02 -27.53 -0.93
N GLN A 327 14.31 -27.43 -0.58
CA GLN A 327 14.83 -27.79 0.74
C GLN A 327 14.27 -26.88 1.82
N TYR A 328 14.42 -25.58 1.62
CA TYR A 328 13.87 -24.57 2.51
C TYR A 328 12.40 -24.35 2.23
N HIS A 329 11.63 -24.05 3.27
CA HIS A 329 10.23 -23.67 3.15
C HIS A 329 10.00 -22.31 3.82
N SER A 330 8.99 -21.58 3.35
CA SER A 330 8.36 -20.49 4.11
C SER A 330 7.12 -21.04 4.82
N VAL A 331 7.00 -20.77 6.11
CA VAL A 331 5.96 -21.25 7.02
C VAL A 331 5.25 -20.06 7.65
N ILE A 332 3.93 -20.15 7.80
CA ILE A 332 3.16 -19.34 8.75
C ILE A 332 2.53 -20.28 9.77
N SER A 333 2.85 -20.09 11.04
CA SER A 333 2.29 -20.86 12.16
C SER A 333 1.49 -19.98 13.10
N GLU A 334 0.35 -20.49 13.54
CA GLU A 334 -0.49 -19.92 14.58
C GLU A 334 -0.05 -20.45 15.95
N PHE A 335 0.17 -19.52 16.88
CA PHE A 335 0.52 -19.78 18.26
C PHE A 335 -0.57 -19.26 19.20
N PHE A 336 -0.82 -20.01 20.27
CA PHE A 336 -1.70 -19.58 21.36
C PHE A 336 -0.89 -19.25 22.62
N THR A 337 -1.25 -18.16 23.29
CA THR A 337 -0.83 -17.85 24.67
C THR A 337 -2.03 -17.38 25.50
N ASN A 338 -2.00 -17.67 26.80
CA ASN A 338 -3.00 -17.16 27.75
C ASN A 338 -2.68 -15.75 28.28
N GLY A 339 -1.65 -15.08 27.74
CA GLY A 339 -1.21 -13.74 28.14
C GLY A 339 -0.42 -13.67 29.45
N THR A 340 -0.14 -14.79 30.11
CA THR A 340 0.46 -14.84 31.47
C THR A 340 1.77 -15.63 31.53
N TYR A 341 2.77 -15.22 30.75
CA TYR A 341 4.14 -15.80 30.72
C TYR A 341 4.24 -17.31 30.43
N VAL A 342 3.13 -17.97 30.05
CA VAL A 342 3.17 -19.34 29.55
C VAL A 342 3.76 -19.32 28.15
N ARG A 343 4.87 -20.05 27.96
CA ARG A 343 5.51 -20.31 26.66
C ARG A 343 4.42 -20.66 25.63
N PRO A 344 4.28 -19.89 24.54
CA PRO A 344 3.28 -20.14 23.51
C PRO A 344 3.46 -21.53 22.89
N VAL A 345 2.36 -22.08 22.39
CA VAL A 345 2.33 -23.40 21.75
C VAL A 345 1.85 -23.22 20.31
N GLU A 346 2.54 -23.83 19.34
CA GLU A 346 2.04 -23.94 17.96
C GLU A 346 0.73 -24.74 17.99
N VAL A 347 -0.36 -24.12 17.57
CA VAL A 347 -1.69 -24.77 17.52
C VAL A 347 -2.07 -25.19 16.10
N ARG A 348 -1.53 -24.54 15.06
CA ARG A 348 -1.89 -24.80 13.66
C ARG A 348 -0.88 -24.19 12.68
N ARG A 349 -0.43 -24.97 11.69
CA ARG A 349 0.24 -24.41 10.50
C ARG A 349 -0.80 -23.84 9.55
N ILE A 350 -0.71 -22.54 9.31
CA ILE A 350 -1.55 -21.81 8.39
C ILE A 350 -1.05 -22.03 6.97
N PHE A 351 0.24 -21.88 6.72
CA PHE A 351 0.82 -21.93 5.37
C PHE A 351 2.16 -22.65 5.39
N THR A 352 2.47 -23.47 4.39
CA THR A 352 3.82 -24.03 4.20
C THR A 352 4.12 -24.28 2.71
N MET A 353 5.11 -23.55 2.18
CA MET A 353 5.52 -23.62 0.77
C MET A 353 7.04 -23.81 0.66
N GLY A 354 7.46 -24.84 -0.09
CA GLY A 354 8.87 -25.07 -0.43
C GLY A 354 9.38 -24.06 -1.45
N LEU A 355 10.59 -23.56 -1.24
CA LEU A 355 11.17 -22.42 -1.95
C LEU A 355 12.15 -22.87 -3.05
N PRO A 356 12.09 -22.32 -4.28
CA PRO A 356 12.87 -22.85 -5.41
C PRO A 356 14.36 -22.48 -5.30
N PHE A 357 14.67 -21.27 -4.82
CA PHE A 357 16.01 -20.75 -4.57
C PHE A 357 16.11 -20.26 -3.11
N SER A 358 17.16 -19.51 -2.74
CA SER A 358 17.44 -19.09 -1.36
C SER A 358 17.13 -17.61 -1.04
N SER A 359 16.92 -16.74 -2.03
CA SER A 359 16.67 -15.29 -1.87
C SER A 359 15.28 -14.84 -2.35
N HIS A 360 14.94 -13.57 -2.09
CA HIS A 360 13.75 -12.85 -2.54
C HIS A 360 12.41 -13.47 -2.08
N HIS A 361 12.28 -13.70 -0.77
CA HIS A 361 11.09 -14.35 -0.19
C HIS A 361 10.15 -13.40 0.55
N GLY A 362 10.52 -12.14 0.81
CA GLY A 362 9.73 -11.18 1.59
C GLY A 362 9.51 -11.65 3.05
N GLY A 363 8.40 -12.35 3.30
CA GLY A 363 8.14 -13.04 4.57
C GLY A 363 7.42 -12.24 5.65
N GLN A 364 7.08 -10.96 5.41
CA GLN A 364 6.24 -10.19 6.33
C GLN A 364 4.81 -10.75 6.35
N ILE A 365 4.23 -10.80 7.54
CA ILE A 365 2.79 -11.01 7.77
C ILE A 365 2.22 -9.84 8.57
N LEU A 366 0.99 -9.43 8.28
CA LEU A 366 0.25 -8.44 9.05
C LEU A 366 -1.27 -8.60 8.84
N PHE A 367 -2.09 -8.00 9.71
CA PHE A 367 -3.55 -8.01 9.55
C PHE A 367 -4.04 -6.72 8.88
N GLY A 368 -5.00 -6.85 7.97
CA GLY A 368 -5.70 -5.70 7.41
C GLY A 368 -6.57 -5.03 8.49
N PRO A 369 -6.37 -3.74 8.80
CA PRO A 369 -7.03 -3.10 9.96
C PRO A 369 -8.54 -2.89 9.79
N LYS A 370 -9.07 -3.11 8.57
CA LYS A 370 -10.48 -2.92 8.22
C LYS A 370 -11.24 -4.22 7.96
N ASP A 371 -10.57 -5.25 7.41
CA ASP A 371 -11.19 -6.53 7.06
C ASP A 371 -10.79 -7.69 7.98
N GLY A 372 -9.72 -7.53 8.77
CA GLY A 372 -9.29 -8.52 9.76
C GLY A 372 -8.68 -9.79 9.17
N TYR A 373 -8.36 -9.81 7.88
CA TYR A 373 -7.69 -10.93 7.22
C TYR A 373 -6.16 -10.83 7.35
N LEU A 374 -5.49 -11.97 7.27
CA LEU A 374 -4.03 -12.05 7.30
C LEU A 374 -3.49 -11.79 5.89
N TYR A 375 -2.68 -10.76 5.74
CA TYR A 375 -1.91 -10.48 4.53
C TYR A 375 -0.51 -11.08 4.68
N PHE A 376 0.02 -11.60 3.57
CA PHE A 376 1.32 -12.25 3.51
C PHE A 376 2.08 -11.84 2.23
N MET A 377 3.32 -11.42 2.40
CA MET A 377 4.16 -10.80 1.38
C MET A 377 5.20 -11.82 0.91
N MET A 378 5.17 -12.18 -0.38
CA MET A 378 6.05 -13.20 -0.96
C MET A 378 6.69 -12.68 -2.24
N GLY A 379 8.02 -12.61 -2.24
CA GLY A 379 8.80 -12.24 -3.42
C GLY A 379 8.82 -13.34 -4.48
N ASP A 380 9.46 -13.05 -5.62
CA ASP A 380 9.55 -13.90 -6.82
C ASP A 380 10.20 -15.27 -6.57
N GLY A 381 10.85 -15.45 -5.40
CA GLY A 381 11.46 -16.69 -4.97
C GLY A 381 12.91 -16.86 -5.41
N GLY A 382 13.51 -15.81 -5.98
CA GLY A 382 14.95 -15.70 -6.18
C GLY A 382 15.43 -15.91 -7.61
N SER A 383 16.76 -15.84 -7.76
CA SER A 383 17.49 -15.83 -9.03
C SER A 383 17.29 -14.55 -9.87
N LYS A 384 18.27 -14.23 -10.71
CA LYS A 384 18.36 -12.93 -11.40
C LYS A 384 17.23 -12.75 -12.42
N GLY A 385 16.36 -11.77 -12.17
CA GLY A 385 15.33 -11.35 -13.12
C GLY A 385 14.18 -12.35 -13.31
N ASP A 386 13.80 -13.11 -12.28
CA ASP A 386 12.72 -14.11 -12.29
C ASP A 386 12.73 -15.00 -13.55
N PRO A 387 13.68 -15.95 -13.67
CA PRO A 387 13.88 -16.72 -14.90
C PRO A 387 12.73 -17.68 -15.25
N TYR A 388 11.74 -17.85 -14.36
CA TYR A 388 10.52 -18.65 -14.58
C TYR A 388 9.26 -17.79 -14.69
N ASN A 389 9.40 -16.46 -14.63
CA ASN A 389 8.31 -15.47 -14.64
C ASN A 389 7.23 -15.78 -13.60
N PHE A 390 7.63 -16.29 -12.43
CA PHE A 390 6.77 -16.63 -11.31
C PHE A 390 5.90 -15.46 -10.86
N ALA A 391 6.44 -14.24 -10.86
CA ALA A 391 5.75 -13.02 -10.45
C ALA A 391 4.52 -12.72 -11.32
N GLN A 392 4.57 -13.00 -12.63
CA GLN A 392 3.41 -12.94 -13.52
C GLN A 392 2.67 -14.27 -13.70
N ASN A 393 3.28 -15.40 -13.30
CA ASN A 393 2.63 -16.71 -13.35
C ASN A 393 1.44 -16.74 -12.39
N LYS A 394 0.25 -16.69 -13.00
CA LYS A 394 -1.07 -16.69 -12.37
C LYS A 394 -1.35 -17.91 -11.47
N LYS A 395 -0.63 -19.01 -11.70
CA LYS A 395 -0.72 -20.23 -10.90
C LYS A 395 0.34 -20.35 -9.78
N SER A 396 1.22 -19.35 -9.62
CA SER A 396 2.26 -19.32 -8.58
C SER A 396 1.88 -18.38 -7.44
N LEU A 397 2.33 -18.70 -6.22
CA LEU A 397 2.26 -17.77 -5.05
C LEU A 397 3.53 -16.94 -4.85
N LEU A 398 4.57 -17.17 -5.66
CA LEU A 398 5.78 -16.35 -5.68
C LEU A 398 5.55 -15.06 -6.49
N GLY A 399 6.11 -13.94 -6.02
CA GLY A 399 5.92 -12.59 -6.56
C GLY A 399 4.46 -12.14 -6.42
N LYS A 400 3.88 -12.36 -5.23
CA LYS A 400 2.48 -12.08 -4.88
C LYS A 400 2.37 -11.49 -3.48
N ILE A 401 1.30 -10.72 -3.27
CA ILE A 401 0.76 -10.47 -1.94
C ILE A 401 -0.52 -11.30 -1.84
N MET A 402 -0.63 -12.11 -0.78
CA MET A 402 -1.75 -12.99 -0.50
C MET A 402 -2.64 -12.41 0.60
N ARG A 403 -3.93 -12.77 0.60
CA ARG A 403 -4.87 -12.45 1.69
C ARG A 403 -5.68 -13.68 2.10
N LEU A 404 -5.54 -14.08 3.35
CA LEU A 404 -6.01 -15.36 3.90
C LEU A 404 -6.98 -15.15 5.07
N ASP A 405 -8.06 -15.94 5.12
CA ASP A 405 -8.95 -16.00 6.28
C ASP A 405 -8.50 -17.12 7.22
N VAL A 406 -7.84 -16.71 8.30
CA VAL A 406 -7.35 -17.58 9.38
C VAL A 406 -8.36 -17.81 10.50
N ASN A 407 -9.60 -17.33 10.40
CA ASN A 407 -10.63 -17.51 11.43
C ASN A 407 -11.52 -18.72 11.15
N ASN A 408 -11.80 -19.00 9.88
CA ASN A 408 -12.54 -20.19 9.49
C ASN A 408 -11.60 -21.38 9.28
N VAL A 409 -11.82 -22.47 10.03
CA VAL A 409 -11.17 -23.77 9.81
C VAL A 409 -11.96 -24.53 8.77
N LEU A 410 -11.33 -24.86 7.63
CA LEU A 410 -11.97 -25.69 6.60
C LEU A 410 -11.97 -27.17 7.01
N ASP A 411 -12.99 -27.90 6.54
CA ASP A 411 -12.98 -29.35 6.62
C ASP A 411 -11.99 -29.96 5.60
N ALA A 412 -11.65 -31.24 5.81
CA ALA A 412 -10.69 -31.94 4.96
C ALA A 412 -11.19 -32.13 3.51
N LYS A 413 -12.48 -31.96 3.21
CA LYS A 413 -12.99 -32.00 1.84
C LYS A 413 -12.73 -30.66 1.14
N ALA A 414 -13.05 -29.54 1.78
CA ALA A 414 -12.81 -28.21 1.24
C ALA A 414 -11.30 -27.92 1.01
N MET A 415 -10.42 -28.34 1.93
CA MET A 415 -8.97 -28.21 1.72
C MET A 415 -8.47 -28.99 0.50
N ASN A 416 -9.03 -30.19 0.23
CA ASN A 416 -8.71 -30.97 -0.97
C ASN A 416 -9.36 -30.41 -2.25
N GLU A 417 -10.53 -29.77 -2.16
CA GLU A 417 -11.23 -29.18 -3.30
C GLU A 417 -10.50 -27.94 -3.85
N PHE A 418 -9.89 -27.14 -2.97
CA PHE A 418 -9.09 -25.96 -3.34
C PHE A 418 -7.57 -26.22 -3.43
N GLN A 419 -7.08 -27.39 -3.02
CA GLN A 419 -5.66 -27.76 -2.99
C GLN A 419 -4.75 -26.74 -2.25
N LEU A 420 -5.22 -26.23 -1.12
CA LEU A 420 -4.58 -25.14 -0.38
C LEU A 420 -3.19 -25.50 0.18
N TRP A 421 -2.37 -24.49 0.37
CA TRP A 421 -1.00 -24.59 0.89
C TRP A 421 -0.93 -24.68 2.43
N GLY A 422 -2.07 -24.90 3.09
CA GLY A 422 -2.20 -25.12 4.53
C GLY A 422 -3.62 -24.87 5.06
N ASN A 423 -3.74 -24.63 6.37
CA ASN A 423 -5.04 -24.54 7.05
C ASN A 423 -5.51 -23.08 7.22
N TYR A 424 -6.07 -22.53 6.14
CA TYR A 424 -6.85 -21.29 6.09
C TYR A 424 -8.10 -21.51 5.23
N SER A 425 -8.90 -20.46 5.07
CA SER A 425 -9.91 -20.34 4.02
C SER A 425 -9.66 -19.10 3.16
N ILE A 426 -10.30 -19.05 2.00
CA ILE A 426 -10.20 -17.91 1.08
C ILE A 426 -11.29 -16.88 1.41
N PRO A 427 -10.93 -15.60 1.68
CA PRO A 427 -11.91 -14.52 1.73
C PRO A 427 -12.71 -14.46 0.43
N LYS A 428 -14.04 -14.54 0.51
CA LYS A 428 -14.92 -14.69 -0.67
C LYS A 428 -14.73 -13.58 -1.70
N ASP A 429 -14.38 -12.38 -1.26
CA ASP A 429 -14.15 -11.22 -2.12
C ASP A 429 -12.70 -11.10 -2.62
N ASN A 430 -11.78 -12.05 -2.37
CA ASN A 430 -10.47 -12.04 -3.03
C ASN A 430 -10.65 -11.90 -4.56
N PRO A 431 -9.84 -11.08 -5.24
CA PRO A 431 -10.08 -10.67 -6.63
C PRO A 431 -10.21 -11.84 -7.61
N PHE A 432 -9.58 -12.98 -7.28
CA PHE A 432 -9.50 -14.16 -8.14
C PHE A 432 -10.20 -15.39 -7.55
N SER A 433 -11.03 -15.23 -6.50
CA SER A 433 -11.66 -16.36 -5.78
C SER A 433 -12.56 -17.28 -6.64
N GLN A 434 -12.93 -16.83 -7.85
CA GLN A 434 -13.78 -17.56 -8.81
C GLN A 434 -13.06 -17.92 -10.13
N ASP A 435 -11.84 -17.41 -10.37
CA ASP A 435 -11.12 -17.68 -11.62
C ASP A 435 -10.25 -18.93 -11.48
N LYS A 436 -10.66 -20.01 -12.15
CA LYS A 436 -9.97 -21.32 -12.11
C LYS A 436 -8.59 -21.34 -12.77
N ASN A 437 -8.15 -20.23 -13.36
CA ASN A 437 -6.83 -20.08 -13.97
C ASN A 437 -5.82 -19.38 -13.03
N LEU A 438 -6.30 -18.82 -11.91
CA LEU A 438 -5.49 -18.10 -10.91
C LEU A 438 -5.58 -18.79 -9.55
N LEU A 439 -4.57 -18.61 -8.70
CA LEU A 439 -4.66 -19.06 -7.31
C LEU A 439 -5.53 -18.11 -6.46
N PRO A 440 -6.51 -18.63 -5.70
CA PRO A 440 -7.51 -17.82 -5.01
C PRO A 440 -6.99 -17.03 -3.80
N GLU A 441 -5.80 -17.37 -3.29
CA GLU A 441 -5.07 -16.64 -2.23
C GLU A 441 -4.61 -15.25 -2.68
N ILE A 442 -4.38 -15.05 -3.97
CA ILE A 442 -3.72 -13.86 -4.52
C ILE A 442 -4.60 -12.62 -4.31
N TRP A 443 -4.03 -11.60 -3.67
CA TRP A 443 -4.59 -10.26 -3.56
C TRP A 443 -3.97 -9.29 -4.57
N ALA A 444 -2.65 -9.38 -4.79
CA ALA A 444 -1.90 -8.62 -5.78
C ALA A 444 -0.73 -9.44 -6.32
N MET A 445 -0.20 -9.08 -7.50
CA MET A 445 0.84 -9.83 -8.21
C MET A 445 1.87 -8.93 -8.90
N GLY A 446 2.96 -9.52 -9.41
CA GLY A 446 3.97 -8.77 -10.17
C GLY A 446 4.88 -7.91 -9.30
N VAL A 447 5.17 -8.37 -8.08
CA VAL A 447 6.12 -7.80 -7.11
C VAL A 447 7.40 -8.65 -7.07
N ARG A 448 8.56 -8.05 -6.75
CA ARG A 448 9.88 -8.71 -6.76
C ARG A 448 10.27 -9.26 -5.41
N ASN A 449 10.50 -8.41 -4.42
CA ASN A 449 10.86 -8.74 -3.04
C ASN A 449 10.23 -7.72 -2.07
N PRO A 450 8.90 -7.79 -1.83
CA PRO A 450 8.18 -6.87 -0.96
C PRO A 450 8.52 -7.12 0.52
N TRP A 451 9.65 -6.57 0.98
CA TRP A 451 10.27 -6.91 2.26
C TRP A 451 9.46 -6.41 3.48
N ARG A 452 8.93 -5.18 3.38
CA ARG A 452 8.08 -4.57 4.40
C ARG A 452 7.05 -3.63 3.79
N CYS A 453 5.84 -3.77 4.30
CA CYS A 453 4.68 -2.97 3.97
C CYS A 453 3.98 -2.51 5.25
N SER A 454 3.08 -1.53 5.13
CA SER A 454 2.14 -1.16 6.18
C SER A 454 0.83 -0.63 5.62
N PHE A 455 -0.26 -0.87 6.35
CA PHE A 455 -1.49 -0.11 6.20
C PHE A 455 -1.40 1.18 7.02
N ASP A 456 -2.00 2.25 6.51
CA ASP A 456 -2.36 3.41 7.32
C ASP A 456 -3.54 3.05 8.24
N SER A 457 -3.35 3.17 9.56
CA SER A 457 -4.37 2.78 10.53
C SER A 457 -5.62 3.67 10.50
N GLU A 458 -5.51 4.91 10.00
CA GLU A 458 -6.65 5.83 9.87
C GLU A 458 -7.22 5.87 8.45
N ARG A 459 -6.45 5.44 7.45
CA ARG A 459 -6.89 5.33 6.04
C ARG A 459 -6.63 3.91 5.51
N PRO A 460 -7.39 2.87 5.89
CA PRO A 460 -7.10 1.47 5.54
C PRO A 460 -7.06 1.11 4.04
N SER A 461 -7.39 2.03 3.14
CA SER A 461 -7.16 1.94 1.69
C SER A 461 -5.70 2.20 1.28
N TYR A 462 -4.93 2.93 2.10
CA TYR A 462 -3.52 3.20 1.90
C TYR A 462 -2.70 2.02 2.45
N PHE A 463 -2.45 1.05 1.58
CA PHE A 463 -1.55 -0.08 1.82
C PHE A 463 -0.28 0.17 1.00
N LEU A 464 0.84 0.50 1.64
CA LEU A 464 2.11 0.74 0.95
C LEU A 464 3.08 -0.40 1.23
N CYS A 465 3.67 -0.96 0.17
CA CYS A 465 4.84 -1.85 0.26
C CYS A 465 6.08 -1.12 -0.23
N ALA A 466 7.23 -1.36 0.39
CA ALA A 466 8.50 -1.18 -0.31
C ALA A 466 8.84 -2.48 -1.04
N ASP A 467 9.14 -2.37 -2.32
CA ASP A 467 9.60 -3.49 -3.14
C ASP A 467 11.05 -3.22 -3.57
N VAL A 468 11.92 -4.21 -3.35
CA VAL A 468 13.36 -4.08 -3.58
C VAL A 468 13.66 -4.53 -5.01
N GLY A 469 14.21 -3.63 -5.83
CA GLY A 469 14.54 -3.89 -7.24
C GLY A 469 15.78 -4.76 -7.45
N GLU A 470 16.20 -4.89 -8.71
CA GLU A 470 17.18 -5.88 -9.16
C GLU A 470 18.56 -5.27 -9.44
N ASP A 471 18.62 -4.20 -10.23
CA ASP A 471 19.86 -3.60 -10.73
C ASP A 471 19.83 -2.05 -10.77
N GLN A 472 18.65 -1.43 -10.89
CA GLN A 472 18.54 -0.01 -11.28
C GLN A 472 17.60 0.84 -10.41
N TYR A 473 16.49 0.29 -9.90
CA TYR A 473 15.50 1.09 -9.18
C TYR A 473 15.16 0.49 -7.81
N GLU A 474 14.78 1.36 -6.88
CA GLU A 474 14.08 0.98 -5.66
C GLU A 474 12.70 1.62 -5.66
N GLU A 475 11.68 0.92 -5.19
CA GLU A 475 10.30 1.35 -5.37
C GLU A 475 9.39 1.16 -4.13
N VAL A 476 8.30 1.92 -4.13
CA VAL A 476 7.24 1.88 -3.12
C VAL A 476 5.90 1.90 -3.83
N ASP A 477 5.14 0.83 -3.64
CA ASP A 477 3.89 0.56 -4.34
C ASP A 477 2.68 0.77 -3.46
N MET A 478 1.62 1.33 -4.05
CA MET A 478 0.30 1.36 -3.42
C MET A 478 -0.46 0.09 -3.82
N ILE A 479 -0.57 -0.84 -2.88
CA ILE A 479 -1.10 -2.19 -3.08
C ILE A 479 -2.63 -2.16 -3.12
N THR A 480 -3.18 -2.47 -4.29
CA THR A 480 -4.61 -2.45 -4.59
C THR A 480 -5.13 -3.85 -4.92
N LYS A 481 -6.45 -4.00 -4.84
CA LYS A 481 -7.15 -5.26 -5.03
C LYS A 481 -7.06 -5.74 -6.48
N GLY A 482 -6.33 -6.83 -6.71
CA GLY A 482 -6.08 -7.40 -8.03
C GLY A 482 -4.99 -6.66 -8.82
N GLY A 483 -4.22 -5.78 -8.17
CA GLY A 483 -3.16 -5.01 -8.80
C GLY A 483 -2.02 -5.87 -9.35
N ASN A 484 -1.40 -5.40 -10.43
CA ASN A 484 -0.24 -6.03 -11.07
C ASN A 484 0.89 -5.00 -11.19
N TYR A 485 1.98 -5.20 -10.44
CA TYR A 485 3.04 -4.21 -10.24
C TYR A 485 4.19 -4.30 -11.26
N GLY A 486 4.06 -5.20 -12.25
CA GLY A 486 4.87 -5.16 -13.46
C GLY A 486 6.09 -6.08 -13.49
N TRP A 487 6.66 -6.46 -12.34
CA TRP A 487 7.82 -7.37 -12.28
C TRP A 487 7.45 -8.75 -12.90
N HIS A 488 8.25 -9.35 -13.78
CA HIS A 488 9.61 -8.97 -14.22
C HIS A 488 9.70 -8.20 -15.55
N TYR A 489 8.60 -7.65 -16.07
CA TYR A 489 8.62 -6.88 -17.32
C TYR A 489 8.96 -5.39 -17.10
N TYR A 490 8.90 -4.92 -15.86
CA TYR A 490 9.21 -3.55 -15.43
C TYR A 490 10.01 -3.58 -14.13
N GLU A 491 10.87 -2.58 -13.96
CA GLU A 491 11.60 -2.26 -12.73
C GLU A 491 11.47 -0.74 -12.54
N GLY A 492 10.82 -0.29 -11.47
CA GLY A 492 10.34 1.10 -11.43
C GLY A 492 9.34 1.38 -12.56
N THR A 493 9.53 2.50 -13.24
CA THR A 493 8.69 2.92 -14.39
C THR A 493 9.24 2.49 -15.76
N LEU A 494 10.35 1.75 -15.81
CA LEU A 494 11.04 1.39 -17.06
C LEU A 494 10.91 -0.11 -17.38
N PRO A 495 10.91 -0.51 -18.67
CA PRO A 495 10.91 -1.92 -19.05
C PRO A 495 12.19 -2.62 -18.60
N PHE A 496 12.05 -3.71 -17.85
CA PHE A 496 13.16 -4.58 -17.47
C PHE A 496 13.45 -5.61 -18.57
N HIS A 497 14.72 -5.96 -18.76
CA HIS A 497 15.18 -6.87 -19.80
C HIS A 497 16.19 -7.87 -19.21
N PRO A 498 15.75 -9.07 -18.76
CA PRO A 498 16.65 -10.07 -18.17
C PRO A 498 17.71 -10.50 -19.18
N SER A 499 18.98 -10.41 -18.79
CA SER A 499 20.13 -10.59 -19.68
C SER A 499 20.40 -12.03 -20.13
N SER A 500 19.61 -13.00 -19.67
CA SER A 500 19.90 -14.44 -19.82
C SER A 500 18.66 -15.36 -19.91
N SER A 501 17.51 -14.89 -20.43
CA SER A 501 16.30 -15.72 -20.61
C SER A 501 16.40 -16.69 -21.80
N SER A 502 17.27 -17.69 -21.71
CA SER A 502 17.67 -18.58 -22.83
C SER A 502 16.58 -19.51 -23.41
N ASN A 503 15.41 -19.60 -22.79
CA ASN A 503 14.26 -20.38 -23.29
C ASN A 503 12.89 -19.66 -23.22
N ILE A 504 12.80 -18.45 -22.67
CA ILE A 504 11.57 -17.64 -22.81
C ILE A 504 11.65 -16.98 -24.18
N SER A 505 10.64 -17.22 -25.03
CA SER A 505 10.60 -16.65 -26.38
C SER A 505 10.59 -15.12 -26.34
N ASN A 506 11.06 -14.47 -27.42
CA ASN A 506 11.04 -13.00 -27.60
C ASN A 506 9.61 -12.43 -27.77
N SER A 507 8.71 -12.80 -26.87
CA SER A 507 7.38 -12.24 -26.71
C SER A 507 7.49 -11.11 -25.70
N THR A 508 7.61 -9.88 -26.17
CA THR A 508 7.42 -8.66 -25.37
C THR A 508 5.94 -8.58 -24.96
N THR A 509 5.56 -9.42 -24.02
CA THR A 509 4.20 -9.61 -23.48
C THR A 509 3.89 -8.44 -22.56
N LYS A 510 3.68 -7.28 -23.18
CA LYS A 510 3.29 -6.05 -22.49
C LYS A 510 2.09 -6.34 -21.60
N ILE A 511 2.27 -6.18 -20.29
CA ILE A 511 1.19 -6.31 -19.31
C ILE A 511 0.05 -5.35 -19.68
N GLU A 512 -1.18 -5.83 -19.61
CA GLU A 512 -2.37 -5.01 -19.76
C GLU A 512 -2.56 -4.17 -18.49
N ASN A 513 -2.13 -2.91 -18.56
CA ASN A 513 -2.21 -1.91 -17.49
C ASN A 513 -1.45 -2.29 -16.20
N PRO A 514 -0.09 -2.33 -16.23
CA PRO A 514 0.69 -2.41 -15.00
C PRO A 514 0.40 -1.18 -14.12
N ILE A 515 0.35 -1.39 -12.81
CA ILE A 515 0.36 -0.33 -11.81
C ILE A 515 1.82 -0.02 -11.52
N PHE A 516 2.24 1.23 -11.74
CA PHE A 516 3.59 1.68 -11.42
C PHE A 516 3.67 2.19 -9.97
N PRO A 517 4.85 2.20 -9.35
CA PRO A 517 5.03 2.65 -7.97
C PRO A 517 4.65 4.11 -7.76
N VAL A 518 4.25 4.43 -6.53
CA VAL A 518 3.92 5.81 -6.10
C VAL A 518 5.15 6.62 -5.66
N MET A 519 6.29 5.93 -5.51
CA MET A 519 7.62 6.51 -5.31
C MET A 519 8.70 5.54 -5.81
N TRP A 520 9.69 6.05 -6.54
CA TRP A 520 10.86 5.30 -6.97
C TRP A 520 12.09 6.23 -7.07
N TYR A 521 13.30 5.67 -7.17
CA TYR A 521 14.51 6.40 -7.60
C TYR A 521 15.48 5.46 -8.30
N ASN A 522 16.36 5.99 -9.17
CA ASN A 522 17.43 5.20 -9.76
C ASN A 522 18.64 5.12 -8.80
N HIS A 523 19.25 3.95 -8.70
CA HIS A 523 20.52 3.69 -8.00
C HIS A 523 21.64 4.68 -8.39
N SER A 524 21.61 5.22 -9.62
CA SER A 524 22.56 6.23 -10.11
C SER A 524 22.40 7.62 -9.53
N ASP A 525 21.22 7.95 -9.00
CA ASP A 525 20.83 9.33 -8.69
C ASP A 525 21.23 9.74 -7.25
N ILE A 526 21.65 8.77 -6.42
CA ILE A 526 22.11 9.01 -5.05
C ILE A 526 23.59 9.44 -5.07
N ASN A 527 23.90 10.57 -4.43
CA ASN A 527 25.26 11.08 -4.31
C ASN A 527 26.13 10.16 -3.44
N GLN A 528 27.36 9.88 -3.87
CA GLN A 528 28.32 9.04 -3.13
C GLN A 528 28.69 9.55 -1.72
N GLN A 529 28.31 10.78 -1.35
CA GLN A 529 28.47 11.33 0.00
C GLN A 529 27.29 11.01 0.94
N GLU A 530 26.15 10.62 0.39
CA GLU A 530 24.93 10.23 1.13
C GLU A 530 24.85 8.70 1.28
N GLY A 531 25.96 8.00 1.03
CA GLY A 531 26.00 6.54 0.90
C GLY A 531 25.78 6.09 -0.54
N SER A 532 26.50 5.06 -0.98
CA SER A 532 26.20 4.36 -2.23
C SER A 532 24.81 3.74 -2.18
N SER A 533 24.20 3.52 -3.36
CA SER A 533 22.84 3.00 -3.51
C SER A 533 22.44 2.01 -2.42
N ALA A 534 21.45 2.41 -1.63
CA ALA A 534 20.85 1.61 -0.58
C ALA A 534 19.46 1.17 -1.05
N SER A 535 18.95 0.04 -0.58
CA SER A 535 17.59 -0.39 -0.93
C SER A 535 16.51 0.30 -0.10
N ILE A 536 15.27 0.37 -0.60
CA ILE A 536 14.12 0.73 0.25
C ILE A 536 13.60 -0.56 0.90
N THR A 537 13.93 -0.77 2.17
CA THR A 537 13.55 -2.00 2.89
C THR A 537 12.28 -1.85 3.72
N GLY A 538 11.52 -0.77 3.56
CA GLY A 538 10.20 -0.63 4.18
C GLY A 538 9.75 0.79 4.47
N GLY A 539 8.60 0.89 5.12
CA GLY A 539 8.13 2.10 5.76
C GLY A 539 6.84 1.92 6.56
N TYR A 540 6.55 2.89 7.42
CA TYR A 540 5.36 2.93 8.28
C TYR A 540 4.67 4.29 8.23
N PHE A 541 3.34 4.29 8.28
CA PHE A 541 2.56 5.51 8.48
C PHE A 541 2.73 6.02 9.92
N TYR A 542 3.24 7.24 10.07
CA TYR A 542 3.44 7.87 11.37
C TYR A 542 2.10 8.43 11.89
N ARG A 543 1.56 7.81 12.95
CA ARG A 543 0.27 8.16 13.57
C ARG A 543 0.38 8.49 15.07
N SER A 544 1.58 8.86 15.54
CA SER A 544 1.78 9.35 16.92
C SER A 544 1.56 10.86 17.02
N SER A 545 1.06 11.34 18.16
CA SER A 545 1.00 12.77 18.48
C SER A 545 2.31 13.35 19.02
N THR A 546 3.39 12.54 19.13
CA THR A 546 4.71 12.99 19.64
C THR A 546 5.34 14.07 18.77
N ASP A 547 5.32 13.89 17.44
CA ASP A 547 5.67 14.91 16.46
C ASP A 547 4.48 15.14 15.50
N PRO A 548 3.62 16.14 15.77
CA PRO A 548 2.51 16.47 14.89
C PRO A 548 2.92 16.83 13.45
N CYS A 549 4.18 17.19 13.20
CA CYS A 549 4.67 17.55 11.87
C CYS A 549 4.81 16.33 10.93
N LEU A 550 4.86 15.12 11.50
CA LEU A 550 4.97 13.86 10.75
C LEU A 550 3.63 13.12 10.63
N TYR A 551 2.56 13.62 11.25
CA TYR A 551 1.29 12.91 11.35
C TYR A 551 0.67 12.62 9.97
N GLY A 552 0.36 11.34 9.70
CA GLY A 552 -0.15 10.86 8.42
C GLY A 552 0.89 10.69 7.31
N THR A 553 2.17 10.94 7.59
CA THR A 553 3.29 10.73 6.66
C THR A 553 3.72 9.27 6.62
N TYR A 554 4.05 8.76 5.43
CA TYR A 554 4.75 7.48 5.30
C TYR A 554 6.26 7.68 5.49
N VAL A 555 6.81 7.11 6.56
CA VAL A 555 8.24 7.18 6.89
C VAL A 555 8.92 5.92 6.36
N ARG A 556 9.74 6.07 5.31
CA ARG A 556 10.52 4.98 4.70
C ARG A 556 11.89 4.76 5.35
N LEU A 557 12.46 3.57 5.13
CA LEU A 557 13.73 3.10 5.72
C LEU A 557 14.66 2.57 4.63
N PHE A 558 15.96 2.77 4.84
CA PHE A 558 17.05 2.26 4.00
C PHE A 558 18.08 1.58 4.92
N PRO A 559 18.76 0.48 4.52
CA PRO A 559 19.57 -0.33 5.42
C PRO A 559 20.95 0.26 5.75
N LEU A 560 21.49 1.15 4.90
CA LEU A 560 22.82 1.76 5.11
C LEU A 560 22.77 3.03 5.97
N LEU A 561 21.69 3.80 5.90
CA LEU A 561 21.50 5.11 6.56
C LEU A 561 20.00 5.34 6.77
N LEU A 562 19.60 5.84 7.95
CA LEU A 562 18.19 6.02 8.30
C LEU A 562 17.63 7.33 7.71
N PHE A 563 17.55 7.40 6.37
CA PHE A 563 17.06 8.57 5.64
C PHE A 563 15.53 8.66 5.65
N ILE A 564 15.00 9.61 6.42
CA ILE A 564 13.58 9.93 6.39
C ILE A 564 13.35 11.04 5.36
N TYR A 565 13.20 10.65 4.09
CA TYR A 565 12.60 11.53 3.08
C TYR A 565 11.11 11.63 3.34
N HIS A 566 10.60 12.84 3.51
CA HIS A 566 9.16 13.08 3.58
C HIS A 566 8.53 12.92 2.19
N THR A 567 7.62 11.96 2.05
CA THR A 567 6.61 11.98 0.97
C THR A 567 5.36 12.70 1.46
N SER A 568 4.99 13.78 0.77
CA SER A 568 3.80 14.60 1.02
C SER A 568 2.84 14.56 -0.19
N ILE A 569 2.82 13.47 -0.96
CA ILE A 569 2.61 13.47 -2.45
C ILE A 569 3.55 14.53 -3.12
N VAL A 570 3.36 15.44 -4.11
CA VAL A 570 2.26 15.82 -5.02
C VAL A 570 2.65 16.82 -6.20
N HIS A 571 3.78 16.98 -6.91
CA HIS A 571 4.84 16.17 -7.60
C HIS A 571 6.04 17.06 -8.00
N GLN A 572 7.22 16.51 -8.38
CA GLN A 572 8.30 17.29 -9.03
C GLN A 572 8.86 16.75 -10.37
N GLU A 573 8.41 17.42 -11.43
CA GLU A 573 9.06 17.60 -12.75
C GLU A 573 9.42 16.34 -13.55
#